data_AF-A0A3D9CGS7-F1
#
_entry.id   AF-A0A3D9CGS7-F1
#
_cell.length_a   1.000
_cell.length_b   1.000
_cell.length_c   1.000
_cell.angle_alpha   90.00
_cell.angle_beta   90.00
_cell.angle_gamma   90.00
#
_symmetry.space_group_name_H-M   'P 1'
#
loop_
_entity.id
_entity.type
_entity.pdbx_description
1 polymer ?
#
loop_
_entity_poly.entity_id
_entity_poly.type
_entity_poly.pdbx_seq_one_letter_code
_entity_poly.pdbx_strand_id
1 'polypeptide(L)'
;MKKIFVVSFISVGYFLNAQSLSNSPYATYGIGDVKYDNTIETASMGGISTAFISDFTSSFNFANPANNANFELTSIRLEATNENNYFKSNYQDTKSTKHSTYLSNIALAFPLSPKVKMGLSYQPYSSKSYNIVNSETAENGQTYYNAFKGSGTLNTAQVAVSYKINQQFSVGARANLYFGDLYDLNEFSTSNSEYINGYETKNRIKNFNFTLGTSYQNLNTRTDKKLTIGATATFGNTSNMTTDYTNSTYRYIDADGTKGSDTQIIEQKSKKTKNLIPLQASVGVGYGSENHWFVSGQLDYKKGEDISYFGKSFSFQDTYRISAGGWYLPNYNNFRNYFSRVIYRYGAFYERGNLNIDGNSINKFGISAGVMLPFKNSSITRMSGLEIGLEVGKRGTLKNNLINQNFINLRIGFNFADKWFRKTLYN
;
A
#
# COMPACT_ATOMS: atom_id res chain seq x y z
N MET A 1 -14.59 -14.65 -26.10
CA MET A 1 -13.51 -13.78 -25.60
C MET A 1 -13.85 -12.29 -25.64
N LYS A 2 -14.39 -11.75 -26.74
CA LYS A 2 -14.74 -10.31 -26.86
C LYS A 2 -15.75 -9.79 -25.81
N LYS A 3 -16.80 -10.57 -25.46
CA LYS A 3 -17.86 -10.12 -24.54
C LYS A 3 -17.41 -10.04 -23.05
N ILE A 4 -16.57 -10.96 -22.60
CA ILE A 4 -16.06 -10.97 -21.20
C ILE A 4 -15.08 -9.80 -20.98
N PHE A 5 -14.23 -9.51 -21.97
CA PHE A 5 -13.28 -8.41 -21.90
C PHE A 5 -13.98 -7.03 -21.84
N VAL A 6 -15.06 -6.87 -22.61
CA VAL A 6 -15.87 -5.64 -22.62
C VAL A 6 -16.62 -5.46 -21.29
N VAL A 7 -17.18 -6.54 -20.71
CA VAL A 7 -17.82 -6.46 -19.39
C VAL A 7 -16.81 -6.11 -18.29
N SER A 8 -15.61 -6.70 -18.30
CA SER A 8 -14.55 -6.33 -17.35
C SER A 8 -14.10 -4.86 -17.50
N PHE A 9 -14.03 -4.33 -18.72
CA PHE A 9 -13.68 -2.92 -18.95
C PHE A 9 -14.78 -1.95 -18.50
N ILE A 10 -16.06 -2.30 -18.72
CA ILE A 10 -17.21 -1.51 -18.28
C ILE A 10 -17.31 -1.51 -16.76
N SER A 11 -17.05 -2.65 -16.09
CA SER A 11 -16.99 -2.71 -14.63
C SER A 11 -15.87 -1.84 -14.06
N VAL A 12 -14.67 -1.85 -14.66
CA VAL A 12 -13.56 -0.96 -14.28
C VAL A 12 -13.96 0.51 -14.41
N GLY A 13 -14.72 0.88 -15.45
CA GLY A 13 -15.22 2.24 -15.64
C GLY A 13 -16.17 2.75 -14.54
N TYR A 14 -17.03 1.88 -14.00
CA TYR A 14 -17.89 2.23 -12.86
C TYR A 14 -17.09 2.48 -11.56
N PHE A 15 -15.95 1.81 -11.36
CA PHE A 15 -15.06 2.05 -10.21
C PHE A 15 -14.23 3.35 -10.31
N LEU A 16 -14.22 4.03 -11.46
CA LEU A 16 -13.51 5.30 -11.61
C LEU A 16 -14.24 6.50 -10.98
N ASN A 17 -15.57 6.40 -10.78
CA ASN A 17 -16.40 7.53 -10.35
C ASN A 17 -16.59 7.66 -8.81
N ALA A 18 -15.97 6.79 -7.99
CA ALA A 18 -16.18 6.79 -6.52
C ALA A 18 -14.90 6.51 -5.72
N GLN A 19 -13.77 7.12 -6.08
CA GLN A 19 -12.49 6.89 -5.40
C GLN A 19 -12.23 7.91 -4.28
N SER A 20 -12.86 7.74 -3.11
CA SER A 20 -12.36 8.36 -1.88
C SER A 20 -11.23 7.49 -1.32
N LEU A 21 -9.98 7.78 -1.71
CA LEU A 21 -8.84 6.89 -1.44
C LEU A 21 -8.43 6.81 0.03
N SER A 22 -8.91 7.70 0.89
CA SER A 22 -8.54 7.78 2.31
C SER A 22 -9.75 7.68 3.23
N ASN A 23 -9.59 6.86 4.26
CA ASN A 23 -10.67 6.47 5.18
C ASN A 23 -10.32 6.70 6.66
N SER A 24 -9.12 7.21 6.97
CA SER A 24 -8.64 7.23 8.35
C SER A 24 -8.55 8.67 8.88
N PRO A 25 -9.11 8.96 10.07
CA PRO A 25 -8.87 10.22 10.79
C PRO A 25 -7.37 10.43 11.08
N TYR A 26 -6.58 9.35 11.13
CA TYR A 26 -5.12 9.45 11.28
C TYR A 26 -4.43 10.00 10.02
N ALA A 27 -5.13 10.12 8.89
CA ALA A 27 -4.60 10.73 7.67
C ALA A 27 -4.33 12.24 7.82
N THR A 28 -4.80 12.89 8.88
CA THR A 28 -4.45 14.30 9.17
C THR A 28 -2.95 14.49 9.40
N TYR A 29 -2.25 13.46 9.88
CA TYR A 29 -0.82 13.55 10.19
C TYR A 29 0.08 13.21 9.00
N GLY A 30 1.10 14.04 8.76
CA GLY A 30 2.13 13.80 7.75
C GLY A 30 1.59 13.64 6.33
N ILE A 31 2.01 12.55 5.66
CA ILE A 31 1.69 12.24 4.25
C ILE A 31 0.34 11.52 4.05
N GLY A 32 -0.49 11.42 5.08
CA GLY A 32 -1.76 10.70 5.03
C GLY A 32 -1.68 9.25 5.50
N ASP A 33 -2.72 8.47 5.21
CA ASP A 33 -2.80 7.06 5.57
C ASP A 33 -1.95 6.23 4.60
N VAL A 34 -0.82 5.72 5.08
CA VAL A 34 0.10 4.89 4.29
C VAL A 34 -0.56 3.55 4.02
N LYS A 35 -0.77 3.27 2.74
CA LYS A 35 -1.24 1.98 2.24
C LYS A 35 -0.08 1.01 2.24
N TYR A 36 -0.35 -0.20 2.69
CA TYR A 36 0.68 -1.22 2.78
C TYR A 36 1.06 -1.71 1.36
N ASP A 37 2.34 -1.57 1.00
CA ASP A 37 2.95 -1.86 -0.31
C ASP A 37 3.11 -3.37 -0.53
N ASN A 38 1.98 -4.06 -0.70
CA ASN A 38 1.97 -5.50 -0.93
C ASN A 38 0.94 -5.88 -1.99
N THR A 39 1.36 -6.81 -2.84
CA THR A 39 0.51 -7.50 -3.81
C THR A 39 -0.53 -8.37 -3.09
N ILE A 40 -1.59 -8.78 -3.79
CA ILE A 40 -2.63 -9.64 -3.19
C ILE A 40 -2.04 -10.92 -2.60
N GLU A 41 -1.07 -11.55 -3.28
CA GLU A 41 -0.42 -12.76 -2.81
C GLU A 41 0.28 -12.55 -1.46
N THR A 42 1.10 -11.50 -1.35
CA THR A 42 1.86 -11.18 -0.14
C THR A 42 0.94 -10.72 0.98
N ALA A 43 -0.04 -9.87 0.69
CA ALA A 43 -1.05 -9.42 1.64
C ALA A 43 -1.87 -10.60 2.21
N SER A 44 -2.23 -11.57 1.36
CA SER A 44 -2.99 -12.77 1.79
C SER A 44 -2.17 -13.72 2.68
N MET A 45 -0.84 -13.56 2.72
CA MET A 45 0.07 -14.34 3.57
C MET A 45 0.60 -13.53 4.77
N GLY A 46 -0.13 -12.51 5.22
CA GLY A 46 0.26 -11.69 6.38
C GLY A 46 1.34 -10.66 6.05
N GLY A 47 1.70 -10.52 4.78
CA GLY A 47 2.72 -9.60 4.30
C GLY A 47 4.12 -10.20 4.18
N ILE A 48 4.26 -11.52 4.26
CA ILE A 48 5.54 -12.18 3.99
C ILE A 48 5.93 -11.99 2.52
N SER A 49 7.09 -11.39 2.29
CA SER A 49 7.62 -11.08 0.97
C SER A 49 9.14 -11.24 0.91
N THR A 50 9.85 -11.09 2.03
CA THR A 50 11.31 -11.09 2.09
C THR A 50 11.93 -12.46 1.76
N ALA A 51 11.30 -13.58 2.10
CA ALA A 51 11.77 -14.94 1.75
C ALA A 51 10.81 -15.70 0.82
N PHE A 52 9.88 -14.98 0.18
CA PHE A 52 8.89 -15.56 -0.71
C PHE A 52 9.31 -15.43 -2.18
N ILE A 53 9.53 -16.58 -2.83
CA ILE A 53 9.73 -16.71 -4.27
C ILE A 53 8.49 -17.42 -4.83
N SER A 54 7.89 -16.86 -5.89
CA SER A 54 6.76 -17.50 -6.57
C SER A 54 7.24 -18.64 -7.46
N ASP A 55 6.64 -19.82 -7.30
CA ASP A 55 6.99 -21.01 -8.09
C ASP A 55 6.03 -21.27 -9.26
N PHE A 56 4.76 -20.85 -9.16
CA PHE A 56 3.70 -21.25 -10.10
C PHE A 56 2.88 -20.10 -10.70
N THR A 57 2.88 -18.92 -10.06
CA THR A 57 2.09 -17.77 -10.54
C THR A 57 2.86 -16.87 -11.48
N SER A 58 4.19 -17.07 -11.64
CA SER A 58 5.07 -16.12 -12.34
C SER A 58 4.79 -14.69 -11.87
N SER A 59 4.75 -14.50 -10.56
CA SER A 59 4.51 -13.21 -9.93
C SER A 59 5.84 -12.57 -9.57
N PHE A 60 6.00 -11.31 -9.94
CA PHE A 60 7.19 -10.53 -9.61
C PHE A 60 7.06 -9.94 -8.21
N ASN A 61 8.03 -10.25 -7.36
CA ASN A 61 8.15 -9.72 -6.01
C ASN A 61 8.92 -8.39 -6.03
N PHE A 62 8.20 -7.28 -5.91
CA PHE A 62 8.79 -5.94 -5.82
C PHE A 62 9.36 -5.64 -4.43
N ALA A 63 8.79 -6.23 -3.38
CA ALA A 63 9.21 -5.98 -2.00
C ALA A 63 10.62 -6.52 -1.73
N ASN A 64 10.92 -7.75 -2.20
CA ASN A 64 12.30 -8.23 -2.32
C ASN A 64 12.66 -8.47 -3.79
N PRO A 65 13.35 -7.52 -4.45
CA PRO A 65 13.70 -7.65 -5.86
C PRO A 65 14.60 -8.87 -6.18
N ALA A 66 15.28 -9.46 -5.19
CA ALA A 66 16.08 -10.67 -5.38
C ALA A 66 15.25 -11.96 -5.47
N ASN A 67 14.00 -11.96 -5.00
CA ASN A 67 13.13 -13.14 -4.97
C ASN A 67 12.41 -13.43 -6.30
N ASN A 68 13.06 -13.08 -7.42
CA ASN A 68 12.51 -13.26 -8.76
C ASN A 68 13.30 -14.28 -9.59
N ALA A 69 14.16 -15.07 -8.95
CA ALA A 69 15.02 -16.04 -9.61
C ALA A 69 14.27 -17.06 -10.49
N ASN A 70 13.07 -17.47 -10.05
CA ASN A 70 12.21 -18.47 -10.73
C ASN A 70 11.18 -17.82 -11.67
N PHE A 71 11.29 -16.51 -11.93
CA PHE A 71 10.36 -15.79 -12.81
C PHE A 71 10.67 -16.07 -14.29
N GLU A 72 9.82 -16.82 -14.98
CA GLU A 72 10.09 -17.29 -16.36
C GLU A 72 9.17 -16.72 -17.44
N LEU A 73 8.07 -16.08 -17.06
CA LEU A 73 7.05 -15.60 -18.01
C LEU A 73 6.84 -14.11 -17.85
N THR A 74 6.53 -13.43 -18.96
CA THR A 74 6.09 -12.04 -18.88
C THR A 74 4.72 -12.00 -18.22
N SER A 75 4.55 -11.14 -17.20
CA SER A 75 3.31 -11.06 -16.43
C SER A 75 2.74 -9.64 -16.42
N ILE A 76 1.41 -9.53 -16.58
CA ILE A 76 0.64 -8.33 -16.28
C ILE A 76 -0.23 -8.62 -15.06
N ARG A 77 -0.21 -7.71 -14.08
CA ARG A 77 -1.06 -7.75 -12.90
C ARG A 77 -1.84 -6.47 -12.74
N LEU A 78 -3.12 -6.62 -12.43
CA LEU A 78 -4.04 -5.53 -12.12
C LEU A 78 -4.78 -5.91 -10.83
N GLU A 79 -4.67 -5.08 -9.81
CA GLU A 79 -5.25 -5.33 -8.49
C GLU A 79 -6.11 -4.15 -8.06
N ALA A 80 -7.31 -4.43 -7.57
CA ALA A 80 -8.19 -3.47 -6.92
C ALA A 80 -8.38 -3.85 -5.45
N THR A 81 -8.44 -2.85 -4.58
CA THR A 81 -8.65 -3.02 -3.15
C THR A 81 -9.89 -2.27 -2.72
N ASN A 82 -10.67 -2.93 -1.87
CA ASN A 82 -11.81 -2.41 -1.17
C ASN A 82 -11.51 -2.40 0.33
N GLU A 83 -11.42 -1.22 0.93
CA GLU A 83 -11.12 -1.05 2.35
C GLU A 83 -12.36 -0.59 3.10
N ASN A 84 -12.74 -1.33 4.13
CA ASN A 84 -13.83 -1.00 5.04
C ASN A 84 -13.25 -0.77 6.43
N ASN A 85 -13.43 0.45 6.95
CA ASN A 85 -12.90 0.83 8.25
C ASN A 85 -14.02 1.25 9.20
N TYR A 86 -14.01 0.69 10.40
CA TYR A 86 -14.97 0.94 11.46
C TYR A 86 -14.24 1.55 12.66
N PHE A 87 -14.46 2.84 12.89
CA PHE A 87 -13.85 3.61 13.97
C PHE A 87 -14.78 3.69 15.17
N LYS A 88 -14.19 3.53 16.36
CA LYS A 88 -14.85 3.74 17.65
C LYS A 88 -13.94 4.58 18.54
N SER A 89 -14.51 5.55 19.25
CA SER A 89 -13.85 6.29 20.33
C SER A 89 -14.77 6.35 21.56
N ASN A 90 -14.17 6.33 22.75
CA ASN A 90 -14.88 6.56 24.01
C ASN A 90 -15.17 8.06 24.24
N TYR A 91 -14.59 8.95 23.43
CA TYR A 91 -14.95 10.36 23.42
C TYR A 91 -16.33 10.52 22.77
N GLN A 92 -17.33 10.87 23.58
CA GLN A 92 -18.73 11.07 23.16
C GLN A 92 -19.36 9.87 22.43
N ASP A 93 -18.88 8.65 22.69
CA ASP A 93 -19.35 7.40 22.05
C ASP A 93 -19.40 7.46 20.51
N THR A 94 -18.46 8.19 19.92
CA THR A 94 -18.45 8.45 18.48
C THR A 94 -18.14 7.17 17.69
N LYS A 95 -18.99 6.85 16.71
CA LYS A 95 -18.80 5.76 15.75
C LYS A 95 -18.76 6.33 14.34
N SER A 96 -17.83 5.84 13.53
CA SER A 96 -17.73 6.23 12.12
C SER A 96 -17.37 5.04 11.25
N THR A 97 -18.02 4.93 10.10
CA THR A 97 -17.71 3.91 9.10
C THR A 97 -17.24 4.62 7.84
N LYS A 98 -16.13 4.14 7.27
CA LYS A 98 -15.54 4.68 6.05
C LYS A 98 -15.24 3.55 5.07
N HIS A 99 -15.50 3.82 3.80
CA HIS A 99 -15.37 2.86 2.70
C HIS A 99 -14.56 3.47 1.58
N SER A 100 -13.64 2.70 1.00
CA SER A 100 -12.82 3.13 -0.13
C SER A 100 -12.65 1.98 -1.11
N THR A 101 -12.83 2.25 -2.39
CA THR A 101 -12.47 1.33 -3.47
C THR A 101 -11.49 2.02 -4.40
N TYR A 102 -10.39 1.34 -4.72
CA TYR A 102 -9.39 1.90 -5.61
C TYR A 102 -8.56 0.83 -6.31
N LEU A 103 -7.91 1.23 -7.40
CA LEU A 103 -6.90 0.42 -8.08
C LEU A 103 -5.61 0.46 -7.27
N SER A 104 -5.26 -0.67 -6.64
CA SER A 104 -4.17 -0.74 -5.67
C SER A 104 -2.81 -1.06 -6.28
N ASN A 105 -2.76 -1.72 -7.44
CA ASN A 105 -1.50 -2.04 -8.09
C ASN A 105 -1.69 -2.34 -9.58
N ILE A 106 -0.79 -1.82 -10.41
CA ILE A 106 -0.58 -2.22 -11.79
C ILE A 106 0.88 -2.65 -11.90
N ALA A 107 1.14 -3.87 -12.34
CA ALA A 107 2.51 -4.35 -12.53
C ALA A 107 2.72 -5.04 -13.88
N LEU A 108 3.88 -4.80 -14.46
CA LEU A 108 4.39 -5.43 -15.66
C LEU A 108 5.77 -6.00 -15.35
N ALA A 109 6.03 -7.27 -15.64
CA ALA A 109 7.33 -7.86 -15.40
C ALA A 109 7.78 -8.75 -16.54
N PHE A 110 9.09 -8.74 -16.81
CA PHE A 110 9.72 -9.31 -17.99
C PHE A 110 10.93 -10.17 -17.60
N PRO A 111 11.00 -11.43 -18.04
CA PRO A 111 12.17 -12.28 -17.86
C PRO A 111 13.18 -12.02 -18.99
N LEU A 112 13.91 -10.90 -18.93
CA LEU A 112 14.83 -10.47 -19.99
C LEU A 112 15.86 -11.54 -20.37
N SER A 113 16.35 -12.31 -19.39
CA SER A 113 17.18 -13.49 -19.62
C SER A 113 16.95 -14.54 -18.53
N PRO A 114 17.56 -15.74 -18.61
CA PRO A 114 17.53 -16.71 -17.51
C PRO A 114 18.11 -16.16 -16.20
N LYS A 115 19.02 -15.17 -16.27
CA LYS A 115 19.67 -14.57 -15.11
C LYS A 115 19.10 -13.22 -14.69
N VAL A 116 18.57 -12.43 -15.63
CA VAL A 116 18.12 -11.04 -15.41
C VAL A 116 16.62 -10.95 -15.57
N LYS A 117 15.93 -10.44 -14.56
CA LYS A 117 14.48 -10.18 -14.56
C LYS A 117 14.23 -8.71 -14.26
N MET A 118 13.20 -8.14 -14.85
CA MET A 118 12.83 -6.74 -14.66
C MET A 118 11.34 -6.61 -14.36
N GLY A 119 10.98 -5.69 -13.47
CA GLY A 119 9.60 -5.36 -13.13
C GLY A 119 9.38 -3.85 -13.12
N LEU A 120 8.19 -3.44 -13.53
CA LEU A 120 7.63 -2.09 -13.44
C LEU A 120 6.33 -2.18 -12.66
N SER A 121 6.13 -1.30 -11.68
CA SER A 121 4.89 -1.24 -10.90
C SER A 121 4.45 0.21 -10.70
N TYR A 122 3.14 0.40 -10.65
CA TYR A 122 2.49 1.63 -10.22
C TYR A 122 1.46 1.32 -9.15
N GLN A 123 1.48 2.10 -8.06
CA GLN A 123 0.50 1.98 -6.98
C GLN A 123 0.32 3.28 -6.20
N PRO A 124 -0.88 3.54 -5.67
CA PRO A 124 -1.06 4.57 -4.65
C PRO A 124 -0.36 4.14 -3.35
N TYR A 125 0.46 5.03 -2.79
CA TYR A 125 1.22 4.77 -1.56
C TYR A 125 0.56 5.35 -0.33
N SER A 126 0.09 6.58 -0.40
CA SER A 126 -0.70 7.16 0.68
C SER A 126 -1.78 8.06 0.12
N SER A 127 -2.82 8.25 0.91
CA SER A 127 -3.94 9.09 0.56
C SER A 127 -4.33 9.96 1.74
N LYS A 128 -4.76 11.17 1.43
CA LYS A 128 -5.29 12.13 2.38
C LYS A 128 -6.69 12.52 1.91
N SER A 129 -7.68 12.22 2.72
CA SER A 129 -9.08 12.59 2.50
C SER A 129 -9.75 12.63 3.85
N TYR A 130 -10.02 13.84 4.33
CA TYR A 130 -10.81 14.08 5.52
C TYR A 130 -11.55 15.41 5.37
N ASN A 131 -12.72 15.49 6.01
CA ASN A 131 -13.47 16.72 6.17
C ASN A 131 -14.06 16.68 7.58
N ILE A 132 -13.54 17.53 8.46
CA ILE A 132 -13.91 17.59 9.87
C ILE A 132 -14.33 19.02 10.13
N VAL A 133 -15.59 19.21 10.52
CA VAL A 133 -16.10 20.51 10.94
C VAL A 133 -16.33 20.47 12.44
N ASN A 134 -15.66 21.33 13.18
CA ASN A 134 -15.93 21.57 14.58
C ASN A 134 -16.71 22.87 14.73
N SER A 135 -17.77 22.86 15.53
CA SER A 135 -18.56 24.04 15.85
C SER A 135 -18.60 24.24 17.35
N GLU A 136 -18.20 25.43 17.80
CA GLU A 136 -18.24 25.81 19.21
C GLU A 136 -19.09 27.07 19.36
N THR A 137 -20.11 27.01 20.21
CA THR A 137 -20.94 28.18 20.54
C THR A 137 -20.40 28.79 21.82
N ALA A 138 -19.88 30.01 21.73
CA ALA A 138 -19.41 30.74 22.89
C ALA A 138 -20.58 31.28 23.73
N GLU A 139 -20.30 31.65 24.98
CA GLU A 139 -21.29 32.17 25.95
C GLU A 139 -22.01 33.44 25.46
N ASN A 140 -21.42 34.17 24.51
CA ASN A 140 -22.01 35.34 23.86
C ASN A 140 -23.03 34.98 22.75
N GLY A 141 -23.33 33.70 22.53
CA GLY A 141 -24.26 33.21 21.50
C GLY A 141 -23.67 33.15 20.08
N GLN A 142 -22.39 33.48 19.88
CA GLN A 142 -21.72 33.35 18.59
C GLN A 142 -21.22 31.91 18.38
N THR A 143 -21.48 31.36 17.20
CA THR A 143 -20.95 30.04 16.81
C THR A 143 -19.72 30.23 15.93
N TYR A 144 -18.61 29.64 16.37
CA TYR A 144 -17.36 29.52 15.63
C TYR A 144 -17.35 28.19 14.87
N TYR A 145 -17.04 28.24 13.58
CA TYR A 145 -16.88 27.06 12.72
C TYR A 145 -15.41 26.92 12.35
N ASN A 146 -14.87 25.73 12.58
CA ASN A 146 -13.51 25.37 12.21
C ASN A 146 -13.55 24.12 11.32
N ALA A 147 -13.34 24.30 10.03
CA ALA A 147 -13.43 23.25 9.02
C ALA A 147 -12.03 22.85 8.55
N PHE A 148 -11.64 21.62 8.87
CA PHE A 148 -10.40 21.00 8.42
C PHE A 148 -10.70 20.07 7.25
N LYS A 149 -10.18 20.40 6.07
CA LYS A 149 -10.30 19.61 4.85
C LYS A 149 -8.92 19.19 4.35
N GLY A 150 -8.70 17.90 4.17
CA GLY A 150 -7.49 17.38 3.55
C GLY A 150 -7.83 16.60 2.30
N SER A 151 -7.06 16.78 1.24
CA SER A 151 -7.21 16.03 -0.02
C SER A 151 -5.86 15.74 -0.67
N GLY A 152 -5.79 14.67 -1.45
CA GLY A 152 -4.61 14.35 -2.25
C GLY A 152 -4.16 12.90 -2.13
N THR A 153 -3.29 12.50 -3.05
CA THR A 153 -2.76 11.15 -3.15
C THR A 153 -1.29 11.21 -3.48
N LEU A 154 -0.49 10.43 -2.76
CA LEU A 154 0.90 10.16 -3.09
C LEU A 154 0.97 8.82 -3.81
N ASN A 155 1.45 8.83 -5.05
CA ASN A 155 1.62 7.64 -5.87
C ASN A 155 3.08 7.20 -5.87
N THR A 156 3.31 5.93 -6.18
CA THR A 156 4.63 5.35 -6.37
C THR A 156 4.72 4.68 -7.73
N ALA A 157 5.77 5.02 -8.47
CA ALA A 157 6.23 4.24 -9.62
C ALA A 157 7.51 3.51 -9.22
N GLN A 158 7.57 2.21 -9.49
CA GLN A 158 8.66 1.33 -9.08
C GLN A 158 9.30 0.68 -10.31
N VAL A 159 10.63 0.61 -10.30
CA VAL A 159 11.42 -0.19 -11.25
C VAL A 159 12.29 -1.12 -10.45
N ALA A 160 12.23 -2.42 -10.75
CA ALA A 160 12.98 -3.45 -10.06
C ALA A 160 13.74 -4.32 -11.04
N VAL A 161 14.96 -4.71 -10.67
CA VAL A 161 15.81 -5.63 -11.43
C VAL A 161 16.32 -6.71 -10.48
N SER A 162 16.25 -7.96 -10.93
CA SER A 162 16.76 -9.13 -10.25
C SER A 162 17.88 -9.75 -11.08
N TYR A 163 18.95 -10.16 -10.41
CA TYR A 163 20.07 -10.88 -10.99
C TYR A 163 20.37 -12.17 -10.23
N LYS A 164 20.29 -13.30 -10.94
CA LYS A 164 20.64 -14.63 -10.43
C LYS A 164 22.13 -14.87 -10.60
N ILE A 165 22.88 -14.82 -9.50
CA ILE A 165 24.35 -15.01 -9.49
C ILE A 165 24.69 -16.47 -9.73
N ASN A 166 24.07 -17.35 -8.92
CA ASN A 166 24.20 -18.80 -9.05
C ASN A 166 22.83 -19.46 -8.80
N GLN A 167 22.76 -20.80 -8.76
CA GLN A 167 21.48 -21.48 -8.61
C GLN A 167 20.81 -21.23 -7.25
N GLN A 168 21.59 -20.86 -6.23
CA GLN A 168 21.11 -20.67 -4.86
C GLN A 168 21.00 -19.20 -4.48
N PHE A 169 21.84 -18.32 -5.03
CA PHE A 169 21.98 -16.95 -4.59
C PHE A 169 21.55 -15.96 -5.68
N SER A 170 20.70 -15.03 -5.29
CA SER A 170 20.19 -13.95 -6.13
C SER A 170 20.26 -12.62 -5.40
N VAL A 171 20.46 -11.57 -6.18
CA VAL A 171 20.46 -10.18 -5.72
C VAL A 171 19.48 -9.36 -6.54
N GLY A 172 19.01 -8.26 -5.98
CA GLY A 172 18.13 -7.38 -6.70
C GLY A 172 18.21 -5.94 -6.19
N ALA A 173 17.81 -5.03 -7.05
CA ALA A 173 17.69 -3.62 -6.73
C ALA A 173 16.33 -3.11 -7.23
N ARG A 174 15.70 -2.24 -6.44
CA ARG A 174 14.46 -1.55 -6.78
C ARG A 174 14.65 -0.05 -6.53
N ALA A 175 14.23 0.76 -7.48
CA ALA A 175 14.13 2.20 -7.33
C ALA A 175 12.64 2.59 -7.30
N ASN A 176 12.24 3.38 -6.32
CA ASN A 176 10.88 3.91 -6.23
C ASN A 176 10.89 5.43 -6.37
N LEU A 177 9.96 5.94 -7.18
CA LEU A 177 9.66 7.36 -7.33
C LEU A 177 8.29 7.62 -6.69
N TYR A 178 8.29 8.38 -5.61
CA TYR A 178 7.10 8.90 -4.96
C TYR A 178 6.76 10.26 -5.52
N PHE A 179 5.52 10.45 -5.97
CA PHE A 179 5.06 11.70 -6.54
C PHE A 179 3.59 11.96 -6.24
N GLY A 180 3.27 13.21 -5.92
CA GLY A 180 1.91 13.62 -5.62
C GLY A 180 1.85 14.98 -4.95
N ASP A 181 0.67 15.56 -4.97
CA ASP A 181 0.35 16.78 -4.24
C ASP A 181 -0.62 16.44 -3.10
N LEU A 182 -0.33 16.92 -1.90
CA LEU A 182 -1.22 16.85 -0.74
C LEU A 182 -1.66 18.26 -0.35
N TYR A 183 -2.94 18.40 -0.06
CA TYR A 183 -3.57 19.67 0.29
C TYR A 183 -4.16 19.55 1.69
N ASP A 184 -3.85 20.51 2.54
CA ASP A 184 -4.50 20.73 3.83
C ASP A 184 -5.08 22.13 3.83
N LEU A 185 -6.40 22.23 3.99
CA LEU A 185 -7.12 23.48 4.11
C LEU A 185 -7.75 23.53 5.51
N ASN A 186 -7.46 24.59 6.24
CA ASN A 186 -8.11 24.89 7.50
C ASN A 186 -8.87 26.21 7.37
N GLU A 187 -10.18 26.16 7.53
CA GLU A 187 -11.06 27.32 7.39
C GLU A 187 -11.70 27.67 8.72
N PHE A 188 -11.59 28.93 9.09
CA PHE A 188 -12.22 29.49 10.27
C PHE A 188 -13.26 30.52 9.85
N SER A 189 -14.49 30.37 10.33
CA SER A 189 -15.58 31.31 10.10
C SER A 189 -16.44 31.49 11.35
N THR A 190 -17.22 32.57 11.38
CA THR A 190 -18.16 32.87 12.47
C THR A 190 -19.55 33.03 11.90
N SER A 191 -20.58 32.74 12.70
CA SER A 191 -22.00 32.78 12.28
C SER A 191 -22.45 34.11 11.65
N ASN A 192 -21.75 35.21 11.91
CA ASN A 192 -22.11 36.56 11.45
C ASN A 192 -21.08 37.18 10.49
N SER A 193 -20.10 36.40 10.01
CA SER A 193 -19.07 36.89 9.09
C SER A 193 -19.29 36.35 7.69
N GLU A 194 -19.31 37.25 6.70
CA GLU A 194 -19.30 36.87 5.28
C GLU A 194 -17.91 36.43 4.80
N TYR A 195 -16.86 36.76 5.55
CA TYR A 195 -15.48 36.41 5.26
C TYR A 195 -15.01 35.21 6.08
N ILE A 196 -14.27 34.34 5.42
CA ILE A 196 -13.67 33.12 5.96
C ILE A 196 -12.16 33.29 5.94
N ASN A 197 -11.49 32.95 7.03
CA ASN A 197 -10.05 32.90 7.08
C ASN A 197 -9.58 31.47 6.78
N GLY A 198 -8.84 31.30 5.69
CA GLY A 198 -8.37 30.01 5.20
C GLY A 198 -6.85 29.91 5.22
N TYR A 199 -6.35 28.90 5.92
CA TYR A 199 -4.96 28.46 5.91
C TYR A 199 -4.83 27.27 4.95
N GLU A 200 -4.21 27.50 3.80
CA GLU A 200 -3.96 26.48 2.80
C GLU A 200 -2.50 26.05 2.83
N THR A 201 -2.28 24.74 2.90
CA THR A 201 -0.97 24.13 2.75
C THR A 201 -1.01 23.18 1.57
N LYS A 202 -0.13 23.42 0.61
CA LYS A 202 0.14 22.54 -0.51
C LYS A 202 1.52 21.93 -0.37
N ASN A 203 1.55 20.61 -0.22
CA ASN A 203 2.77 19.83 -0.18
C ASN A 203 2.97 19.10 -1.51
N ARG A 204 3.93 19.57 -2.31
CA ARG A 204 4.38 18.86 -3.49
C ARG A 204 5.52 17.94 -3.13
N ILE A 205 5.27 16.64 -3.25
CA ILE A 205 6.24 15.60 -2.90
C ILE A 205 6.79 15.01 -4.19
N LYS A 206 8.11 15.05 -4.35
CA LYS A 206 8.85 14.25 -5.31
C LYS A 206 10.05 13.65 -4.60
N ASN A 207 10.05 12.34 -4.42
CA ASN A 207 11.07 11.66 -3.65
C ASN A 207 11.50 10.35 -4.31
N PHE A 208 12.76 9.97 -4.09
CA PHE A 208 13.31 8.71 -4.55
C PHE A 208 13.78 7.87 -3.36
N ASN A 209 13.58 6.56 -3.44
CA ASN A 209 14.27 5.62 -2.57
C ASN A 209 14.80 4.43 -3.36
N PHE A 210 15.74 3.74 -2.74
CA PHE A 210 16.37 2.55 -3.30
C PHE A 210 16.25 1.41 -2.31
N THR A 211 15.82 0.25 -2.78
CA THR A 211 15.78 -1.00 -2.01
C THR A 211 16.76 -1.98 -2.63
N LEU A 212 17.64 -2.53 -1.81
CA LEU A 212 18.50 -3.64 -2.16
C LEU A 212 17.93 -4.91 -1.54
N GLY A 213 17.95 -5.99 -2.29
CA GLY A 213 17.46 -7.29 -1.87
C GLY A 213 18.49 -8.37 -2.10
N THR A 214 18.49 -9.35 -1.22
CA THR A 214 19.28 -10.59 -1.34
C THR A 214 18.38 -11.78 -1.04
N SER A 215 18.69 -12.91 -1.66
CA SER A 215 17.97 -14.16 -1.49
C SER A 215 18.90 -15.35 -1.63
N TYR A 216 18.79 -16.28 -0.70
CA TYR A 216 19.42 -17.58 -0.73
C TYR A 216 18.34 -18.66 -0.70
N GLN A 217 18.25 -19.47 -1.75
CA GLN A 217 17.34 -20.60 -1.85
C GLN A 217 18.14 -21.90 -2.03
N ASN A 218 17.98 -22.83 -1.11
CA ASN A 218 18.51 -24.18 -1.22
C ASN A 218 17.35 -25.14 -1.52
N LEU A 219 17.40 -25.79 -2.68
CA LEU A 219 16.45 -26.82 -3.10
C LEU A 219 17.13 -28.18 -2.99
N ASN A 220 16.62 -29.03 -2.10
CA ASN A 220 17.03 -30.42 -2.02
C ASN A 220 16.19 -31.26 -2.98
N THR A 221 16.77 -31.59 -4.13
CA THR A 221 16.14 -32.35 -5.23
C THR A 221 15.77 -33.79 -4.87
N ARG A 222 16.26 -34.33 -3.74
CA ARG A 222 15.90 -35.69 -3.30
C ARG A 222 14.62 -35.72 -2.47
N THR A 223 14.28 -34.62 -1.80
CA THR A 223 13.15 -34.54 -0.87
C THR A 223 12.11 -33.49 -1.27
N ASP A 224 12.34 -32.80 -2.40
CA ASP A 224 11.58 -31.65 -2.89
C ASP A 224 11.37 -30.58 -1.83
N LYS A 225 12.35 -30.43 -0.92
CA LYS A 225 12.30 -29.46 0.18
C LYS A 225 13.11 -28.24 -0.21
N LYS A 226 12.54 -27.06 0.06
CA LYS A 226 13.16 -25.78 -0.20
C LYS A 226 13.29 -24.98 1.08
N LEU A 227 14.47 -24.43 1.30
CA LEU A 227 14.75 -23.43 2.31
C LEU A 227 15.09 -22.12 1.61
N THR A 228 14.37 -21.06 1.92
CA THR A 228 14.61 -19.72 1.40
C THR A 228 14.93 -18.77 2.54
N ILE A 229 15.99 -18.01 2.42
CA ILE A 229 16.37 -16.94 3.33
C ILE A 229 16.48 -15.67 2.50
N GLY A 230 15.91 -14.57 2.97
CA GLY A 230 16.06 -13.30 2.28
C GLY A 230 16.26 -12.15 3.24
N ALA A 231 16.85 -11.09 2.71
CA ALA A 231 17.03 -9.83 3.43
C ALA A 231 16.88 -8.67 2.45
N THR A 232 16.28 -7.57 2.92
CA THR A 232 16.12 -6.34 2.16
C THR A 232 16.49 -5.13 3.00
N ALA A 233 17.07 -4.11 2.36
CA ALA A 233 17.33 -2.83 2.98
C ALA A 233 16.92 -1.70 2.04
N THR A 234 16.08 -0.80 2.53
CA THR A 234 15.59 0.37 1.80
C THR A 234 16.20 1.63 2.39
N PHE A 235 16.85 2.41 1.53
CA PHE A 235 17.52 3.66 1.87
C PHE A 235 16.84 4.80 1.11
N GLY A 236 16.42 5.83 1.84
CA GLY A 236 15.95 7.09 1.26
C GLY A 236 17.14 8.03 1.11
N ASN A 237 17.47 8.43 -0.12
CA ASN A 237 18.48 9.45 -0.35
C ASN A 237 17.92 10.41 -1.38
N THR A 238 17.94 11.71 -1.07
CA THR A 238 17.39 12.85 -1.85
C THR A 238 15.85 12.99 -1.93
N SER A 239 15.27 13.65 -0.91
CA SER A 239 13.92 14.22 -0.98
C SER A 239 13.98 15.74 -1.20
N ASN A 240 13.22 16.23 -2.19
CA ASN A 240 12.87 17.65 -2.33
C ASN A 240 11.35 17.75 -2.10
N MET A 241 10.94 17.88 -0.84
CA MET A 241 9.56 18.25 -0.53
C MET A 241 9.47 19.77 -0.57
N THR A 242 8.62 20.31 -1.43
CA THR A 242 8.28 21.73 -1.43
C THR A 242 6.93 21.88 -0.75
N THR A 243 6.91 22.59 0.37
CA THR A 243 5.70 22.95 1.09
C THR A 243 5.42 24.42 0.82
N ASP A 244 4.33 24.69 0.12
CA ASP A 244 3.81 26.03 -0.10
C ASP A 244 2.67 26.26 0.90
N TYR A 245 2.75 27.34 1.66
CA TYR A 245 1.79 27.76 2.65
C TYR A 245 1.21 29.11 2.24
N THR A 246 -0.11 29.22 2.23
CA THR A 246 -0.86 30.42 1.88
C THR A 246 -1.91 30.66 2.95
N ASN A 247 -1.81 31.79 3.63
CA ASN A 247 -2.86 32.31 4.51
C ASN A 247 -3.66 33.36 3.73
N SER A 248 -4.98 33.22 3.70
CA SER A 248 -5.86 34.08 2.93
C SER A 248 -7.19 34.29 3.63
N THR A 249 -7.78 35.46 3.47
CA THR A 249 -9.17 35.72 3.82
C THR A 249 -9.98 35.86 2.54
N TYR A 250 -11.09 35.13 2.41
CA TYR A 250 -11.94 35.13 1.22
C TYR A 250 -13.40 34.86 1.56
N ARG A 251 -14.29 35.08 0.59
CA ARG A 251 -15.71 34.72 0.64
C ARG A 251 -16.01 33.71 -0.47
N TYR A 252 -16.89 32.75 -0.21
CA TYR A 252 -17.41 31.88 -1.26
C TYR A 252 -18.52 32.60 -2.05
N ILE A 253 -18.40 32.62 -3.38
CA ILE A 253 -19.37 33.25 -4.28
C ILE A 253 -20.48 32.28 -4.72
N ASP A 254 -20.23 30.98 -4.66
CA ASP A 254 -21.15 29.93 -5.08
C ASP A 254 -21.19 28.75 -4.09
N ALA A 255 -22.26 27.96 -4.13
CA ALA A 255 -22.42 26.73 -3.33
C ALA A 255 -21.39 25.64 -3.65
N ASP A 256 -20.72 25.70 -4.81
CA ASP A 256 -19.63 24.81 -5.21
C ASP A 256 -18.27 25.16 -4.57
N GLY A 257 -18.20 26.23 -3.78
CA GLY A 257 -16.98 26.60 -3.05
C GLY A 257 -15.96 27.38 -3.90
N THR A 258 -16.42 28.15 -4.89
CA THR A 258 -15.55 29.07 -5.64
C THR A 258 -15.20 30.27 -4.77
N LYS A 259 -13.89 30.56 -4.59
CA LYS A 259 -13.42 31.74 -3.85
C LYS A 259 -13.69 33.01 -4.69
N GLY A 260 -14.28 34.02 -4.08
CA GLY A 260 -14.55 35.32 -4.72
C GLY A 260 -13.28 36.11 -5.06
N SER A 261 -13.43 37.10 -5.94
CA SER A 261 -12.35 38.00 -6.39
C SER A 261 -11.68 38.77 -5.25
N ASP A 262 -12.37 38.94 -4.12
CA ASP A 262 -11.90 39.71 -2.95
C ASP A 262 -10.99 38.88 -2.01
N THR A 263 -10.26 37.91 -2.56
CA THR A 263 -9.33 37.08 -1.78
C THR A 263 -8.09 37.90 -1.39
N GLN A 264 -7.95 38.21 -0.11
CA GLN A 264 -6.76 38.88 0.42
C GLN A 264 -5.76 37.85 0.94
N ILE A 265 -4.58 37.79 0.33
CA ILE A 265 -3.47 36.93 0.80
C ILE A 265 -2.74 37.69 1.92
N ILE A 266 -2.76 37.12 3.13
CA ILE A 266 -2.12 37.70 4.32
C ILE A 266 -0.65 37.28 4.38
N GLU A 267 -0.35 36.02 4.04
CA GLU A 267 1.00 35.47 4.13
C GLU A 267 1.18 34.34 3.12
N GLN A 268 2.36 34.31 2.48
CA GLN A 268 2.76 33.19 1.64
C GLN A 268 4.20 32.79 1.97
N LYS A 269 4.42 31.51 2.27
CA LYS A 269 5.73 30.95 2.61
C LYS A 269 5.97 29.68 1.80
N SER A 270 7.17 29.50 1.27
CA SER A 270 7.59 28.25 0.65
C SER A 270 8.81 27.70 1.38
N LYS A 271 8.73 26.45 1.86
CA LYS A 271 9.83 25.77 2.54
C LYS A 271 10.19 24.49 1.80
N LYS A 272 11.49 24.29 1.58
CA LYS A 272 12.03 23.02 1.10
C LYS A 272 12.50 22.19 2.29
N THR A 273 11.93 21.01 2.48
CA THR A 273 12.34 20.07 3.53
C THR A 273 13.02 18.86 2.91
N LYS A 274 14.14 18.46 3.50
CA LYS A 274 14.87 17.23 3.18
C LYS A 274 14.58 16.23 4.31
N ASN A 275 14.36 14.97 3.95
CA ASN A 275 14.02 13.80 4.78
C ASN A 275 12.53 13.54 4.98
N LEU A 276 12.09 12.38 4.50
CA LEU A 276 10.74 11.87 4.76
C LEU A 276 10.63 10.34 4.75
N ILE A 277 11.63 9.61 4.28
CA ILE A 277 11.54 8.15 4.19
C ILE A 277 12.62 7.53 5.07
N PRO A 278 12.22 6.89 6.18
CA PRO A 278 13.16 6.26 7.08
C PRO A 278 13.79 5.01 6.47
N LEU A 279 14.98 4.69 6.98
CA LEU A 279 15.63 3.40 6.76
C LEU A 279 14.67 2.26 7.15
N GLN A 280 14.47 1.33 6.23
CA GLN A 280 13.73 0.09 6.48
C GLN A 280 14.62 -1.11 6.19
N ALA A 281 14.59 -2.11 7.06
CA ALA A 281 15.27 -3.37 6.87
C ALA A 281 14.30 -4.51 7.18
N SER A 282 14.37 -5.59 6.39
CA SER A 282 13.54 -6.77 6.60
C SER A 282 14.37 -8.03 6.45
N VAL A 283 14.09 -9.02 7.28
CA VAL A 283 14.69 -10.36 7.21
C VAL A 283 13.59 -11.40 7.25
N GLY A 284 13.74 -12.46 6.46
CA GLY A 284 12.75 -13.53 6.39
C GLY A 284 13.37 -14.89 6.17
N VAL A 285 12.69 -15.91 6.68
CA VAL A 285 13.01 -17.31 6.46
C VAL A 285 11.75 -18.04 6.04
N GLY A 286 11.85 -18.87 5.03
CA GLY A 286 10.77 -19.68 4.50
C GLY A 286 11.20 -21.12 4.28
N TYR A 287 10.30 -22.05 4.54
CA TYR A 287 10.50 -23.47 4.33
C TYR A 287 9.27 -24.07 3.65
N GLY A 288 9.46 -25.00 2.73
CA GLY A 288 8.35 -25.60 2.02
C GLY A 288 8.71 -26.83 1.22
N SER A 289 7.71 -27.39 0.58
CA SER A 289 7.87 -28.33 -0.53
C SER A 289 7.59 -27.63 -1.84
N GLU A 290 8.37 -27.96 -2.86
CA GLU A 290 8.06 -27.53 -4.22
C GLU A 290 6.65 -27.97 -4.62
N ASN A 291 5.86 -27.05 -5.17
CA ASN A 291 4.51 -27.28 -5.69
C ASN A 291 3.47 -27.91 -4.72
N HIS A 292 3.68 -27.84 -3.40
CA HIS A 292 2.74 -28.41 -2.43
C HIS A 292 2.40 -27.46 -1.28
N TRP A 293 3.41 -26.95 -0.58
CA TRP A 293 3.19 -26.07 0.56
C TRP A 293 4.42 -25.21 0.85
N PHE A 294 4.19 -24.06 1.48
CA PHE A 294 5.25 -23.17 1.93
C PHE A 294 4.78 -22.38 3.14
N VAL A 295 5.70 -22.17 4.08
CA VAL A 295 5.50 -21.35 5.26
C VAL A 295 6.70 -20.41 5.42
N SER A 296 6.47 -19.18 5.85
CA SER A 296 7.52 -18.20 6.10
C SER A 296 7.23 -17.37 7.35
N GLY A 297 8.29 -17.00 8.06
CA GLY A 297 8.30 -15.91 9.02
C GLY A 297 9.13 -14.73 8.51
N GLN A 298 8.73 -13.52 8.88
CA GLN A 298 9.39 -12.28 8.51
C GLN A 298 9.39 -11.29 9.67
N LEU A 299 10.49 -10.57 9.81
CA LEU A 299 10.65 -9.44 10.71
C LEU A 299 11.01 -8.20 9.88
N ASP A 300 10.19 -7.15 10.02
CA ASP A 300 10.46 -5.83 9.44
C ASP A 300 10.80 -4.84 10.55
N TYR A 301 11.85 -4.07 10.32
CA TYR A 301 12.28 -2.95 11.13
C TYR A 301 12.24 -1.68 10.29
N LYS A 302 11.60 -0.64 10.81
CA LYS A 302 11.58 0.68 10.20
C LYS A 302 11.96 1.71 11.25
N LYS A 303 13.03 2.44 10.97
CA LYS A 303 13.57 3.46 11.88
C LYS A 303 12.54 4.59 12.05
N GLY A 304 12.38 5.08 13.27
CA GLY A 304 11.67 6.31 13.57
C GLY A 304 12.48 7.52 13.11
N GLU A 305 11.82 8.52 12.55
CA GLU A 305 12.45 9.80 12.21
C GLU A 305 11.64 10.94 12.82
N ASP A 306 12.32 11.93 13.38
CA ASP A 306 11.68 13.14 13.88
C ASP A 306 11.27 14.01 12.69
N ILE A 307 9.96 14.15 12.46
CA ILE A 307 9.44 15.01 11.40
C ILE A 307 8.99 16.31 12.02
N SER A 308 9.63 17.41 11.61
CA SER A 308 9.18 18.76 11.94
C SER A 308 8.14 19.21 10.93
N TYR A 309 6.87 19.19 11.31
CA TYR A 309 5.77 19.70 10.49
C TYR A 309 5.21 20.96 11.16
N PHE A 310 5.26 22.10 10.46
CA PHE A 310 4.78 23.41 10.97
C PHE A 310 5.31 23.82 12.36
N GLY A 311 6.59 23.57 12.63
CA GLY A 311 7.22 23.97 13.91
C GLY A 311 6.82 23.10 15.11
N LYS A 312 5.91 22.14 14.95
CA LYS A 312 5.69 21.05 15.91
C LYS A 312 6.57 19.87 15.50
N SER A 313 7.47 19.46 16.40
CA SER A 313 8.27 18.26 16.22
C SER A 313 7.44 17.04 16.62
N PHE A 314 7.19 16.14 15.68
CA PHE A 314 6.62 14.83 15.99
C PHE A 314 7.76 13.82 15.98
N SER A 315 8.05 13.26 17.16
CA SER A 315 9.01 12.18 17.29
C SER A 315 8.32 10.86 17.01
N PHE A 316 8.66 10.25 15.87
CA PHE A 316 8.18 8.91 15.53
C PHE A 316 9.10 7.86 16.14
N GLN A 317 8.50 6.86 16.78
CA GLN A 317 9.24 5.71 17.32
C GLN A 317 9.55 4.68 16.23
N ASP A 318 10.56 3.84 16.49
CA ASP A 318 10.87 2.69 15.66
C ASP A 318 9.66 1.74 15.56
N THR A 319 9.39 1.28 14.35
CA THR A 319 8.31 0.33 14.05
C THR A 319 8.89 -1.06 13.86
N TYR A 320 8.26 -2.03 14.51
CA TYR A 320 8.59 -3.45 14.38
C TYR A 320 7.35 -4.19 13.90
N ARG A 321 7.51 -4.98 12.84
CA ARG A 321 6.45 -5.85 12.35
C ARG A 321 6.94 -7.28 12.30
N ILE A 322 6.15 -8.19 12.85
CA ILE A 322 6.35 -9.62 12.78
C ILE A 322 5.20 -10.20 11.96
N SER A 323 5.53 -10.95 10.93
CA SER A 323 4.56 -11.58 10.03
C SER A 323 4.87 -13.06 9.89
N ALA A 324 3.82 -13.88 9.84
CA ALA A 324 3.93 -15.30 9.57
C ALA A 324 2.80 -15.72 8.63
N GLY A 325 3.11 -16.56 7.65
CA GLY A 325 2.10 -17.00 6.71
C GLY A 325 2.61 -18.07 5.76
N GLY A 326 1.77 -18.46 4.81
CA GLY A 326 2.10 -19.53 3.90
C GLY A 326 1.04 -19.75 2.84
N TRP A 327 1.32 -20.72 1.99
CA TRP A 327 0.40 -21.18 0.98
C TRP A 327 0.37 -22.71 0.90
N TYR A 328 -0.76 -23.23 0.45
CA TYR A 328 -1.01 -24.65 0.26
C TYR A 328 -1.66 -24.87 -1.11
N LEU A 329 -1.09 -25.79 -1.87
CA LEU A 329 -1.55 -26.23 -3.18
C LEU A 329 -1.78 -27.74 -3.12
N PRO A 330 -3.04 -28.21 -3.02
CA PRO A 330 -3.32 -29.62 -2.78
C PRO A 330 -2.77 -30.54 -3.87
N ASN A 331 -3.11 -30.28 -5.13
CA ASN A 331 -2.62 -31.04 -6.27
C ASN A 331 -2.81 -30.25 -7.57
N TYR A 332 -1.70 -29.75 -8.11
CA TYR A 332 -1.68 -28.98 -9.35
C TYR A 332 -2.12 -29.80 -10.59
N ASN A 333 -1.97 -31.13 -10.55
CA ASN A 333 -2.17 -32.04 -11.69
C ASN A 333 -3.55 -32.74 -11.68
N ASN A 334 -4.42 -32.42 -10.72
CA ASN A 334 -5.74 -33.03 -10.63
C ASN A 334 -6.74 -32.33 -11.57
N PHE A 335 -6.91 -32.85 -12.78
CA PHE A 335 -7.85 -32.32 -13.78
C PHE A 335 -9.32 -32.60 -13.45
N ARG A 336 -9.62 -33.52 -12.53
CA ARG A 336 -10.99 -33.90 -12.17
C ARG A 336 -11.59 -32.99 -11.10
N ASN A 337 -10.77 -32.45 -10.21
CA ASN A 337 -11.23 -31.57 -9.13
C ASN A 337 -10.59 -30.17 -9.24
N TYR A 338 -11.40 -29.16 -9.55
CA TYR A 338 -10.95 -27.78 -9.66
C TYR A 338 -10.36 -27.24 -8.35
N PHE A 339 -10.97 -27.56 -7.20
CA PHE A 339 -10.52 -27.09 -5.90
C PHE A 339 -9.14 -27.62 -5.50
N SER A 340 -8.73 -28.78 -6.03
CA SER A 340 -7.37 -29.29 -5.83
C SER A 340 -6.30 -28.41 -6.48
N ARG A 341 -6.68 -27.63 -7.50
CA ARG A 341 -5.79 -26.71 -8.24
C ARG A 341 -5.81 -25.29 -7.68
N VAL A 342 -6.67 -25.01 -6.70
CA VAL A 342 -6.75 -23.70 -6.05
C VAL A 342 -5.59 -23.57 -5.06
N ILE A 343 -4.92 -22.41 -5.09
CA ILE A 343 -3.89 -22.09 -4.11
C ILE A 343 -4.56 -21.38 -2.96
N TYR A 344 -4.43 -21.94 -1.76
CA TYR A 344 -4.92 -21.35 -0.53
C TYR A 344 -3.77 -20.64 0.17
N ARG A 345 -4.02 -19.42 0.62
CA ARG A 345 -3.05 -18.58 1.34
C ARG A 345 -3.61 -18.18 2.68
N TYR A 346 -2.74 -18.12 3.68
CA TYR A 346 -3.09 -17.72 5.03
C TYR A 346 -1.91 -16.99 5.68
N GLY A 347 -2.21 -16.09 6.60
CA GLY A 347 -1.19 -15.42 7.38
C GLY A 347 -1.73 -14.57 8.50
N ALA A 348 -0.83 -14.11 9.34
CA ALA A 348 -1.08 -13.21 10.45
C ALA A 348 0.10 -12.27 10.63
N PHE A 349 -0.16 -11.09 11.16
CA PHE A 349 0.88 -10.13 11.46
C PHE A 349 0.53 -9.30 12.70
N TYR A 350 1.59 -8.83 13.34
CA TYR A 350 1.55 -7.86 14.42
C TYR A 350 2.57 -6.77 14.12
N GLU A 351 2.15 -5.52 14.24
CA GLU A 351 2.96 -4.34 13.99
C GLU A 351 2.82 -3.37 15.16
N ARG A 352 3.95 -3.03 15.77
CA ARG A 352 4.04 -1.95 16.74
C ARG A 352 4.21 -0.64 15.99
N GLY A 353 3.20 0.23 16.01
CA GLY A 353 3.21 1.47 15.25
C GLY A 353 4.19 2.52 15.77
N ASN A 354 4.53 3.45 14.90
CA ASN A 354 5.45 4.57 15.14
C ASN A 354 4.87 5.73 15.97
N LEU A 355 3.55 5.78 16.14
CA LEU A 355 2.87 6.83 16.90
C LEU A 355 2.70 6.40 18.36
N ASN A 356 3.27 7.18 19.26
CA ASN A 356 3.05 7.09 20.70
C ASN A 356 2.28 8.33 21.15
N ILE A 357 1.03 8.15 21.56
CA ILE A 357 0.13 9.22 22.02
C ILE A 357 -0.26 8.87 23.45
N ASP A 358 -0.06 9.80 24.39
CA ASP A 358 -0.38 9.65 25.81
C ASP A 358 0.14 8.33 26.43
N GLY A 359 1.38 7.96 26.09
CA GLY A 359 2.06 6.77 26.60
C GLY A 359 1.58 5.43 25.99
N ASN A 360 0.68 5.45 25.00
CA ASN A 360 0.21 4.27 24.31
C ASN A 360 0.70 4.23 22.85
N SER A 361 1.45 3.18 22.49
CA SER A 361 1.78 2.88 21.09
C SER A 361 0.55 2.38 20.34
N ILE A 362 0.31 2.93 19.14
CA ILE A 362 -0.78 2.51 18.25
C ILE A 362 -0.37 1.22 17.54
N ASN A 363 -0.71 0.08 18.14
CA ASN A 363 -0.41 -1.24 17.57
C ASN A 363 -1.45 -1.65 16.52
N LYS A 364 -1.03 -2.48 15.57
CA LYS A 364 -1.88 -3.09 14.55
C LYS A 364 -1.70 -4.60 14.59
N PHE A 365 -2.80 -5.34 14.54
CA PHE A 365 -2.78 -6.78 14.32
C PHE A 365 -3.77 -7.13 13.22
N GLY A 366 -3.50 -8.20 12.49
CA GLY A 366 -4.41 -8.71 11.49
C GLY A 366 -4.17 -10.16 11.13
N ILE A 367 -5.21 -10.78 10.61
CA ILE A 367 -5.16 -12.07 9.93
C ILE A 367 -5.55 -11.87 8.48
N SER A 368 -4.99 -12.70 7.62
CA SER A 368 -5.23 -12.65 6.19
C SER A 368 -5.46 -14.04 5.64
N ALA A 369 -6.34 -14.14 4.66
CA ALA A 369 -6.55 -15.35 3.88
C ALA A 369 -6.73 -14.97 2.42
N GLY A 370 -6.41 -15.88 1.52
CA GLY A 370 -6.64 -15.63 0.10
C GLY A 370 -6.67 -16.90 -0.71
N VAL A 371 -7.22 -16.78 -1.91
CA VAL A 371 -7.28 -17.85 -2.89
C VAL A 371 -6.81 -17.35 -4.25
N MET A 372 -6.14 -18.22 -4.99
CA MET A 372 -5.95 -18.03 -6.42
C MET A 372 -6.72 -19.08 -7.19
N LEU A 373 -7.61 -18.60 -8.04
CA LEU A 373 -8.47 -19.39 -8.90
C LEU A 373 -7.84 -19.44 -10.29
N PRO A 374 -7.18 -20.56 -10.67
CA PRO A 374 -6.57 -20.67 -11.99
C PRO A 374 -7.63 -20.68 -13.11
N PHE A 375 -7.30 -20.08 -14.25
CA PHE A 375 -8.16 -20.16 -15.43
C PHE A 375 -8.10 -21.54 -16.09
N LYS A 376 -9.19 -21.92 -16.79
CA LYS A 376 -9.37 -23.27 -17.37
C LYS A 376 -8.24 -23.70 -18.31
N ASN A 377 -7.70 -22.77 -19.10
CA ASN A 377 -6.61 -23.03 -20.06
C ASN A 377 -5.20 -22.75 -19.50
N SER A 378 -5.09 -22.51 -18.19
CA SER A 378 -3.78 -22.28 -17.58
C SER A 378 -2.99 -23.59 -17.52
N SER A 379 -1.79 -23.57 -18.08
CA SER A 379 -0.86 -24.71 -18.01
C SER A 379 -0.42 -24.94 -16.57
N ILE A 380 -0.11 -26.19 -16.24
CA ILE A 380 0.33 -26.65 -14.92
C ILE A 380 1.48 -25.82 -14.32
N THR A 381 2.37 -25.31 -15.17
CA THR A 381 3.53 -24.48 -14.77
C THR A 381 3.33 -22.99 -15.02
N ARG A 382 2.14 -22.57 -15.45
CA ARG A 382 1.83 -21.20 -15.91
C ARG A 382 0.44 -20.79 -15.43
N MET A 383 0.28 -20.55 -14.13
CA MET A 383 -1.02 -20.20 -13.56
C MET A 383 -1.30 -18.70 -13.73
N SER A 384 -2.08 -18.37 -14.76
CA SER A 384 -2.88 -17.15 -14.83
C SER A 384 -4.20 -17.41 -14.12
N GLY A 385 -4.70 -16.42 -13.39
CA GLY A 385 -5.89 -16.61 -12.59
C GLY A 385 -6.42 -15.34 -11.96
N LEU A 386 -7.53 -15.53 -11.27
CA LEU A 386 -8.15 -14.53 -10.40
C LEU A 386 -7.62 -14.73 -8.98
N GLU A 387 -7.10 -13.66 -8.40
CA GLU A 387 -6.64 -13.61 -7.02
C GLU A 387 -7.67 -12.88 -6.17
N ILE A 388 -8.02 -13.48 -5.04
CA ILE A 388 -8.91 -12.88 -4.05
C ILE A 388 -8.21 -12.97 -2.70
N GLY A 389 -8.04 -11.83 -2.04
CA GLY A 389 -7.46 -11.72 -0.71
C GLY A 389 -8.41 -11.03 0.24
N LEU A 390 -8.47 -11.50 1.48
CA LEU A 390 -9.22 -10.90 2.58
C LEU A 390 -8.25 -10.67 3.73
N GLU A 391 -8.23 -9.45 4.25
CA GLU A 391 -7.46 -9.09 5.44
C GLU A 391 -8.42 -8.47 6.47
N VAL A 392 -8.38 -8.98 7.69
CA VAL A 392 -9.21 -8.51 8.79
C VAL A 392 -8.33 -8.23 9.98
N GLY A 393 -8.53 -7.09 10.64
CA GLY A 393 -7.71 -6.75 11.78
C GLY A 393 -8.18 -5.53 12.54
N LYS A 394 -7.30 -5.09 13.44
CA LYS A 394 -7.52 -3.97 14.35
C LYS A 394 -6.27 -3.12 14.45
N ARG A 395 -6.46 -1.81 14.51
CA ARG A 395 -5.41 -0.81 14.73
C ARG A 395 -5.85 0.15 15.84
N GLY A 396 -4.95 0.41 16.79
CA GLY A 396 -5.17 1.35 17.88
C GLY A 396 -5.85 0.77 19.12
N THR A 397 -6.21 1.65 20.05
CA THR A 397 -6.73 1.33 21.38
C THR A 397 -7.86 2.28 21.73
N LEU A 398 -8.77 1.85 22.61
CA LEU A 398 -9.82 2.70 23.21
C LEU A 398 -9.35 3.37 24.51
N LYS A 399 -8.17 3.00 25.03
CA LYS A 399 -7.61 3.58 26.25
C LYS A 399 -7.31 5.07 26.02
N ASN A 400 -7.54 5.88 27.04
CA ASN A 400 -7.32 7.34 27.01
C ASN A 400 -8.06 8.05 25.87
N ASN A 401 -9.29 7.60 25.54
CA ASN A 401 -10.11 8.18 24.47
C ASN A 401 -9.49 8.13 23.06
N LEU A 402 -8.50 7.26 22.86
CA LEU A 402 -7.89 7.02 21.56
C LEU A 402 -8.86 6.27 20.63
N ILE A 403 -8.63 6.41 19.32
CA ILE A 403 -9.49 5.83 18.30
C ILE A 403 -9.05 4.39 18.03
N ASN A 404 -10.00 3.47 18.17
CA ASN A 404 -9.86 2.10 17.74
C ASN A 404 -10.47 1.90 16.34
N GLN A 405 -9.69 1.36 15.42
CA GLN A 405 -10.07 1.08 14.04
C GLN A 405 -10.09 -0.43 13.79
N ASN A 406 -11.26 -1.00 13.53
CA ASN A 406 -11.35 -2.34 12.94
C ASN A 406 -11.39 -2.18 11.42
N PHE A 407 -10.66 -3.02 10.69
CA PHE A 407 -10.62 -2.96 9.23
C PHE A 407 -10.90 -4.31 8.58
N ILE A 408 -11.57 -4.26 7.44
CA ILE A 408 -11.83 -5.40 6.55
C ILE A 408 -11.43 -4.95 5.14
N ASN A 409 -10.35 -5.51 4.63
CA ASN A 409 -9.83 -5.21 3.30
C ASN A 409 -10.06 -6.41 2.39
N LEU A 410 -10.86 -6.22 1.34
CA LEU A 410 -11.05 -7.19 0.28
C LEU A 410 -10.22 -6.75 -0.93
N ARG A 411 -9.41 -7.66 -1.47
CA ARG A 411 -8.58 -7.40 -2.64
C ARG A 411 -8.92 -8.39 -3.74
N ILE A 412 -9.06 -7.89 -4.96
CA ILE A 412 -9.36 -8.70 -6.14
C ILE A 412 -8.39 -8.29 -7.24
N GLY A 413 -7.77 -9.26 -7.89
CA GLY A 413 -6.81 -8.97 -8.94
C GLY A 413 -6.68 -10.06 -9.97
N PHE A 414 -6.21 -9.68 -11.14
CA PHE A 414 -5.95 -10.59 -12.24
C PHE A 414 -4.45 -10.71 -12.44
N ASN A 415 -3.98 -11.93 -12.61
CA ASN A 415 -2.62 -12.21 -13.02
C ASN A 415 -2.65 -12.94 -14.37
N PHE A 416 -2.05 -12.33 -15.37
CA PHE A 416 -1.88 -12.89 -16.71
C PHE A 416 -0.40 -13.07 -16.99
N ALA A 417 0.04 -14.32 -17.10
CA ALA A 417 1.42 -14.69 -17.39
C ALA A 417 1.50 -15.48 -18.71
N ASP A 418 2.32 -15.01 -19.65
CA ASP A 418 2.53 -15.68 -20.92
C ASP A 418 3.95 -15.47 -21.48
N LYS A 419 4.36 -16.31 -22.44
CA LYS A 419 5.63 -16.16 -23.17
C LYS A 419 5.46 -15.12 -24.27
N TRP A 420 5.79 -13.88 -23.95
CA TRP A 420 5.85 -12.82 -24.94
C TRP A 420 7.13 -12.97 -25.77
N PHE A 421 7.12 -12.48 -27.01
CA PHE A 421 8.29 -12.50 -27.91
C PHE A 421 8.75 -13.90 -28.36
N ARG A 422 7.81 -14.85 -28.55
CA ARG A 422 8.15 -16.06 -29.33
C ARG A 422 8.44 -15.62 -30.77
N LYS A 423 9.66 -15.88 -31.26
CA LYS A 423 9.94 -15.80 -32.69
C LYS A 423 8.97 -16.75 -33.40
N THR A 424 8.10 -16.23 -34.25
CA THR A 424 7.26 -17.04 -35.12
C THR A 424 8.18 -17.75 -36.11
N LEU A 425 8.11 -19.08 -36.16
CA LEU A 425 8.96 -19.88 -37.04
C LEU A 425 8.50 -19.84 -38.50
N TYR A 426 7.29 -19.33 -38.78
CA TYR A 426 6.75 -19.17 -40.13
C TYR A 426 5.90 -17.90 -40.19
N ASN A 427 6.11 -17.10 -41.25
CA ASN A 427 5.25 -16.00 -41.67
C ASN A 427 4.22 -16.52 -42.68
#